data_AF-A0A8J3Z9I1-F1
#
_entry.id   AF-A0A8J3Z9I1-F1
#
_cell.length_a   1.000
_cell.length_b   1.000
_cell.length_c   1.000
_cell.angle_alpha   90.00
_cell.angle_beta   90.00
_cell.angle_gamma   90.00
#
_symmetry.space_group_name_H-M   'P 1'
#
loop_
_entity.id
_entity.type
_entity.pdbx_description
1 polymer ?
#
loop_
_entity_poly.entity_id
_entity_poly.type
_entity_poly.pdbx_seq_one_letter_code
_entity_poly.pdbx_strand_id
1 'polypeptide(L)'
;MTTGAPVADRAAASLETVLAGVRGSRLPEVAWRSSRLTADGFPVELTFVTGEPGSVRYAAEVAGPETPGADRLGIAAAVLDRLGHPLPPAVAGALGRMQADRPLRWGAWVGVRHGPAGAGDTGGDTGGDTGGDSAKVYVEVPPGGGAPPGWVAPRPGGPLRLRMIGYEPDRHRVEYYYRLWRLDVPVLAELLRLGGSRAALGDVVAVLRLLAGQPADGPPGPLPAARFGCSVALRPAAGGPVEVAVFAAAPDLAGDDRRTRAGVDAVLDRRGWDLPGYKLLTDGAVNRSAPRHGMLGVAAVGGRIALSVGLSASGAG
;
A
#
# COMPACT_ATOMS: atom_id res chain seq x y z
N MET A 1 -11.83 -14.63 17.16
CA MET A 1 -12.26 -13.24 16.89
C MET A 1 -13.77 -13.24 16.69
N THR A 2 -14.47 -12.30 17.32
CA THR A 2 -15.94 -12.20 17.31
C THR A 2 -16.43 -11.80 15.92
N THR A 3 -17.14 -12.71 15.25
CA THR A 3 -17.68 -12.57 13.88
C THR A 3 -18.83 -11.55 13.75
N GLY A 4 -19.00 -10.63 14.70
CA GLY A 4 -20.04 -9.61 14.72
C GLY A 4 -19.58 -8.20 15.11
N ALA A 5 -18.29 -7.97 15.37
CA ALA A 5 -17.79 -6.64 15.69
C ALA A 5 -17.73 -5.76 14.43
N PRO A 6 -18.11 -4.46 14.49
CA PRO A 6 -17.89 -3.49 13.44
C PRO A 6 -16.46 -3.51 12.89
N VAL A 7 -16.29 -3.23 11.59
CA VAL A 7 -14.97 -3.20 10.92
C VAL A 7 -13.98 -2.29 11.66
N ALA A 8 -14.45 -1.16 12.18
CA ALA A 8 -13.63 -0.21 12.94
C ALA A 8 -13.10 -0.82 14.25
N ASP A 9 -13.90 -1.58 14.98
CA ASP A 9 -13.51 -2.18 16.26
C ASP A 9 -12.44 -3.26 16.05
N ARG A 10 -12.59 -4.06 14.99
CA ARG A 10 -11.57 -5.05 14.60
C ARG A 10 -10.28 -4.38 14.16
N ALA A 11 -10.38 -3.30 13.37
CA ALA A 11 -9.22 -2.51 12.96
C ALA A 11 -8.49 -1.90 14.17
N ALA A 12 -9.22 -1.34 15.14
CA ALA A 12 -8.64 -0.80 16.36
C ALA A 12 -7.90 -1.88 17.17
N ALA A 13 -8.53 -3.04 17.38
CA ALA A 13 -7.93 -4.16 18.12
C ALA A 13 -6.66 -4.70 17.44
N SER A 14 -6.69 -4.85 16.11
CA SER A 14 -5.50 -5.26 15.36
C SER A 14 -4.40 -4.20 15.41
N LEU A 15 -4.76 -2.92 15.33
CA LEU A 15 -3.79 -1.82 15.41
C LEU A 15 -3.11 -1.75 16.78
N GLU A 16 -3.82 -2.07 17.88
CA GLU A 16 -3.21 -2.25 19.20
C GLU A 16 -2.09 -3.30 19.20
N THR A 17 -2.33 -4.42 18.52
CA THR A 17 -1.35 -5.51 18.41
C THR A 17 -0.15 -5.10 17.56
N VAL A 18 -0.39 -4.41 16.44
CA VAL A 18 0.67 -4.00 15.51
C VAL A 18 1.56 -2.92 16.12
N LEU A 19 0.97 -1.92 16.80
CA LEU A 19 1.70 -0.79 17.39
C LEU A 19 2.30 -1.07 18.77
N ALA A 20 2.15 -2.28 19.31
CA ALA A 20 2.66 -2.63 20.64
C ALA A 20 4.17 -2.31 20.80
N GLY A 21 4.98 -2.56 19.77
CA GLY A 21 6.41 -2.26 19.78
C GLY A 21 6.74 -0.76 19.73
N VAL A 22 5.90 0.05 19.06
CA VAL A 22 6.03 1.51 19.03
C VAL A 22 5.63 2.11 20.39
N ARG A 23 4.51 1.64 20.98
CA ARG A 23 4.05 2.07 22.31
C ARG A 23 5.03 1.68 23.43
N GLY A 24 5.65 0.52 23.31
CA GLY A 24 6.65 0.02 24.24
C GLY A 24 8.07 0.55 24.00
N SER A 25 8.24 1.53 23.10
CA SER A 25 9.57 2.08 22.79
C SER A 25 10.21 2.73 24.01
N ARG A 26 11.53 2.55 24.12
CA ARG A 26 12.39 3.24 25.10
C ARG A 26 12.61 4.71 24.79
N LEU A 27 12.17 5.17 23.61
CA LEU A 27 12.28 6.53 23.12
C LEU A 27 10.88 7.10 22.77
N PRO A 28 9.95 7.16 23.74
CA PRO A 28 8.54 7.52 23.50
C PRO A 28 8.35 8.90 22.87
N GLU A 29 9.26 9.83 23.12
CA GLU A 29 9.26 11.20 22.60
C GLU A 29 9.46 11.28 21.07
N VAL A 30 10.10 10.27 20.47
CA VAL A 30 10.34 10.19 19.02
C VAL A 30 9.64 9.02 18.34
N ALA A 31 9.17 8.01 19.07
CA ALA A 31 8.59 6.78 18.51
C ALA A 31 7.45 7.04 17.50
N TRP A 32 6.65 8.08 17.74
CA TRP A 32 5.53 8.49 16.89
C TRP A 32 5.92 9.39 15.69
N ARG A 33 7.22 9.67 15.52
CA ARG A 33 7.76 10.61 14.53
C ARG A 33 9.00 10.08 13.81
N SER A 34 9.37 8.83 14.07
CA SER A 34 10.62 8.23 13.59
C SER A 34 10.42 7.20 12.48
N SER A 35 9.18 6.82 12.17
CA SER A 35 8.93 5.84 11.12
C SER A 35 9.40 6.36 9.77
N ARG A 36 9.72 5.44 8.85
CA ARG A 36 9.95 5.77 7.44
C ARG A 36 8.76 5.44 6.55
N LEU A 37 7.65 5.01 7.17
CA LEU A 37 6.42 4.67 6.49
C LEU A 37 5.79 5.89 5.84
N THR A 38 5.60 6.96 6.61
CA THR A 38 5.04 8.23 6.15
C THR A 38 6.11 9.31 6.06
N ALA A 39 5.83 10.40 5.32
CA ALA A 39 6.78 11.50 5.13
C ALA A 39 7.05 12.32 6.41
N ASP A 40 6.09 12.34 7.33
CA ASP A 40 6.15 13.05 8.61
C ASP A 40 6.66 12.18 9.78
N GLY A 41 6.97 10.91 9.50
CA GLY A 41 7.49 9.97 10.48
C GLY A 41 6.45 9.27 11.35
N PHE A 42 5.16 9.49 11.11
CA PHE A 42 4.08 8.81 11.80
C PHE A 42 4.08 7.29 11.51
N PRO A 43 3.81 6.43 12.50
CA PRO A 43 3.96 4.99 12.37
C PRO A 43 2.78 4.29 11.70
N VAL A 44 1.78 5.01 11.17
CA VAL A 44 0.59 4.43 10.52
C VAL A 44 0.23 5.23 9.27
N GLU A 45 -0.02 4.52 8.17
CA GLU A 45 -0.65 5.09 6.98
C GLU A 45 -1.98 4.36 6.74
N LEU A 46 -3.09 5.10 6.80
CA LEU A 46 -4.42 4.62 6.42
C LEU A 46 -4.57 4.67 4.91
N THR A 47 -5.22 3.68 4.29
CA THR A 47 -5.44 3.65 2.84
C THR A 47 -6.90 3.42 2.49
N PHE A 48 -7.45 4.30 1.65
CA PHE A 48 -8.81 4.22 1.13
C PHE A 48 -8.78 3.82 -0.34
N VAL A 49 -9.62 2.86 -0.74
CA VAL A 49 -9.62 2.33 -2.11
C VAL A 49 -11.04 2.26 -2.66
N THR A 50 -11.24 2.84 -3.84
CA THR A 50 -12.55 2.94 -4.50
C THR A 50 -13.14 1.59 -4.89
N GLY A 51 -12.30 0.58 -5.10
CA GLY A 51 -12.75 -0.80 -5.33
C GLY A 51 -13.28 -1.51 -4.07
N GLU A 52 -13.01 -0.98 -2.87
CA GLU A 52 -13.42 -1.57 -1.60
C GLU A 52 -13.81 -0.48 -0.56
N PRO A 53 -14.85 0.33 -0.82
CA PRO A 53 -15.17 1.54 -0.06
C PRO A 53 -15.64 1.28 1.39
N GLY A 54 -16.00 0.04 1.73
CA GLY A 54 -16.34 -0.39 3.09
C GLY A 54 -15.19 -1.03 3.87
N SER A 55 -13.98 -1.03 3.33
CA SER A 55 -12.80 -1.61 3.98
C SER A 55 -11.99 -0.55 4.74
N VAL A 56 -11.38 -0.96 5.85
CA VAL A 56 -10.34 -0.20 6.54
C VAL A 56 -9.01 -0.85 6.22
N ARG A 57 -8.06 -0.10 5.68
CA ARG A 57 -6.71 -0.59 5.39
C ARG A 57 -5.69 0.31 6.05
N TYR A 58 -4.62 -0.29 6.51
CA TYR A 58 -3.47 0.46 6.99
C TYR A 58 -2.17 -0.31 6.79
N ALA A 59 -1.08 0.43 6.67
CA ALA A 59 0.26 -0.07 6.95
C ALA A 59 0.73 0.54 8.26
N ALA A 60 1.55 -0.19 9.02
CA ALA A 60 2.07 0.30 10.28
C ALA A 60 3.48 -0.22 10.59
N GLU A 61 4.22 0.62 11.30
CA GLU A 61 5.48 0.28 11.93
C GLU A 61 5.26 -0.71 13.08
N VAL A 62 6.11 -1.73 13.17
CA VAL A 62 5.96 -2.80 14.17
C VAL A 62 6.87 -2.63 15.38
N ALA A 63 7.85 -1.73 15.30
CA ALA A 63 8.91 -1.60 16.30
C ALA A 63 9.32 -0.13 16.54
N GLY A 64 9.81 0.14 17.75
CA GLY A 64 10.35 1.45 18.12
C GLY A 64 11.63 1.82 17.34
N PRO A 65 11.99 3.12 17.29
CA PRO A 65 13.16 3.65 16.58
C PRO A 65 14.49 3.01 16.99
N GLU A 66 14.61 2.56 18.24
CA GLU A 66 15.79 1.90 18.77
C GLU A 66 16.03 0.49 18.18
N THR A 67 15.01 -0.09 17.53
CA THR A 67 15.09 -1.45 16.99
C THR A 67 15.82 -1.46 15.65
N PRO A 68 16.94 -2.20 15.53
CA PRO A 68 17.67 -2.36 14.27
C PRO A 68 16.79 -2.87 13.14
N GLY A 69 17.01 -2.37 11.92
CA GLY A 69 16.20 -2.77 10.76
C GLY A 69 16.21 -4.28 10.49
N ALA A 70 17.31 -4.96 10.79
CA ALA A 70 17.46 -6.41 10.58
C ALA A 70 16.54 -7.25 11.49
N ASP A 71 16.18 -6.73 12.66
CA ASP A 71 15.36 -7.46 13.63
C ASP A 71 13.85 -7.31 13.35
N ARG A 72 13.48 -6.28 12.56
CA ARG A 72 12.08 -5.91 12.33
C ARG A 72 11.28 -6.95 11.56
N LEU A 73 11.90 -7.76 10.70
CA LEU A 73 11.21 -8.86 10.02
C LEU A 73 10.73 -9.93 11.02
N GLY A 74 11.55 -10.28 12.01
CA GLY A 74 11.16 -11.23 13.04
C GLY A 74 10.00 -10.71 13.89
N ILE A 75 10.03 -9.41 14.22
CA ILE A 75 8.94 -8.74 14.95
C ILE A 75 7.66 -8.71 14.11
N ALA A 76 7.75 -8.35 12.82
CA ALA A 76 6.61 -8.34 11.92
C ALA A 76 5.99 -9.74 11.77
N ALA A 77 6.81 -10.79 11.69
CA ALA A 77 6.34 -12.17 11.65
C ALA A 77 5.56 -12.55 12.93
N ALA A 78 6.07 -12.16 14.11
CA ALA A 78 5.38 -12.41 15.37
C ALA A 78 4.09 -11.58 15.53
N VAL A 79 4.05 -10.36 15.00
CA VAL A 79 2.81 -9.57 14.92
C VAL A 79 1.78 -10.27 14.04
N LEU A 80 2.17 -10.73 12.86
CA LEU A 80 1.28 -11.45 11.95
C LEU A 80 0.74 -12.74 12.56
N ASP A 81 1.59 -13.52 13.25
CA ASP A 81 1.16 -14.72 13.98
C ASP A 81 0.08 -14.40 15.04
N ARG A 82 0.28 -13.34 15.85
CA ARG A 82 -0.72 -12.87 16.83
C ARG A 82 -2.03 -12.40 16.20
N LEU A 83 -1.99 -11.91 14.96
CA LEU A 83 -3.17 -11.55 14.18
C LEU A 83 -3.85 -12.76 13.52
N GLY A 84 -3.27 -13.96 13.62
CA GLY A 84 -3.80 -15.18 13.00
C GLY A 84 -3.33 -15.42 11.56
N HIS A 85 -2.29 -14.72 11.11
CA HIS A 85 -1.76 -14.77 9.74
C HIS A 85 -0.27 -15.17 9.71
N PRO A 86 0.13 -16.32 10.28
CA PRO A 86 1.54 -16.68 10.43
C PRO A 86 2.28 -16.74 9.09
N LEU A 87 3.50 -16.21 9.05
CA LEU A 87 4.36 -16.36 7.87
C LEU A 87 4.85 -17.80 7.74
N PRO A 88 4.74 -18.43 6.56
CA PRO A 88 5.34 -19.74 6.33
C PRO A 88 6.86 -19.70 6.61
N PRO A 89 7.44 -20.67 7.34
CA PRO A 89 8.87 -20.65 7.70
C PRO A 89 9.81 -20.52 6.50
N ALA A 90 9.48 -21.15 5.37
CA ALA A 90 10.27 -21.06 4.15
C ALA A 90 10.28 -19.63 3.58
N VAL A 91 9.15 -18.92 3.66
CA VAL A 91 9.01 -17.53 3.21
C VAL A 91 9.75 -16.60 4.15
N ALA A 92 9.56 -16.75 5.47
CA ALA A 92 10.29 -15.98 6.48
C ALA A 92 11.81 -16.13 6.33
N GLY A 93 12.30 -17.36 6.14
CA GLY A 93 13.72 -17.63 5.91
C GLY A 93 14.26 -17.05 4.61
N ALA A 94 13.47 -17.08 3.52
CA ALA A 94 13.86 -16.48 2.24
C ALA A 94 13.98 -14.95 2.32
N LEU A 95 13.00 -14.30 2.96
CA LEU A 95 12.99 -12.86 3.19
C LEU A 95 14.11 -12.43 4.16
N GLY A 96 14.36 -13.19 5.21
CA GLY A 96 15.45 -12.93 6.15
C GLY A 96 16.83 -13.01 5.49
N ARG A 97 17.09 -14.04 4.67
CA ARG A 97 18.34 -14.14 3.90
C ARG A 97 18.52 -13.01 2.90
N MET A 98 17.44 -12.52 2.29
CA MET A 98 17.49 -11.36 1.38
C MET A 98 17.94 -10.08 2.11
N GLN A 99 17.59 -9.95 3.39
CA GLN A 99 17.91 -8.77 4.22
C GLN A 99 19.24 -8.89 4.98
N ALA A 100 19.77 -10.10 5.14
CA ALA A 100 20.98 -10.37 5.90
C ALA A 100 22.19 -9.57 5.38
N ASP A 101 23.06 -9.17 6.32
CA ASP A 101 24.37 -8.55 6.09
C ASP A 101 24.36 -7.28 5.21
N ARG A 102 23.21 -6.59 5.12
CA ARG A 102 23.07 -5.36 4.34
C ARG A 102 22.42 -4.25 5.17
N PRO A 103 22.79 -2.98 4.95
CA PRO A 103 22.15 -1.87 5.62
C PRO A 103 20.70 -1.73 5.15
N LEU A 104 19.78 -1.75 6.10
CA LEU A 104 18.35 -1.52 5.90
C LEU A 104 17.99 -0.13 6.42
N ARG A 105 17.06 0.55 5.73
CA ARG A 105 16.54 1.85 6.15
C ARG A 105 15.34 1.73 7.08
N TRP A 106 14.55 0.68 6.93
CA TRP A 106 13.32 0.46 7.69
C TRP A 106 13.01 -1.02 7.95
N GLY A 107 13.56 -1.95 7.17
CA GLY A 107 13.47 -3.38 7.49
C GLY A 107 12.13 -4.00 7.13
N ALA A 108 11.10 -3.88 7.98
CA ALA A 108 9.79 -4.48 7.73
C ALA A 108 8.63 -3.70 8.37
N TRP A 109 7.46 -3.77 7.72
CA TRP A 109 6.19 -3.23 8.20
C TRP A 109 5.09 -4.28 8.08
N VAL A 110 3.95 -4.05 8.74
CA VAL A 110 2.74 -4.87 8.59
C VAL A 110 1.63 -4.04 7.95
N GLY A 111 1.00 -4.60 6.93
CA GLY A 111 -0.25 -4.11 6.34
C GLY A 111 -1.43 -4.96 6.78
N VAL A 112 -2.55 -4.33 7.11
CA VAL A 112 -3.79 -5.03 7.46
C VAL A 112 -4.94 -4.41 6.68
N ARG A 113 -5.87 -5.26 6.25
CA ARG A 113 -7.15 -4.91 5.68
C ARG A 113 -8.24 -5.54 6.54
N HIS A 114 -9.28 -4.76 6.82
CA HIS A 114 -10.53 -5.23 7.41
C HIS A 114 -11.68 -4.94 6.46
N GLY A 115 -12.44 -5.96 6.09
CA GLY A 115 -13.61 -5.86 5.22
C GLY A 115 -14.91 -6.15 5.98
N PRO A 116 -16.09 -5.87 5.40
CA PRO A 116 -17.35 -6.34 5.97
C PRO A 116 -17.36 -7.86 6.14
N ALA A 117 -17.97 -8.36 7.22
CA ALA A 117 -18.13 -9.80 7.42
C ALA A 117 -18.92 -10.42 6.25
N GLY A 118 -18.51 -11.59 5.77
CA GLY A 118 -19.15 -12.24 4.62
C GLY A 118 -18.88 -11.58 3.27
N ALA A 119 -18.05 -10.54 3.19
CA ALA A 119 -17.48 -10.03 1.93
C ALA A 119 -16.38 -10.98 1.40
N GLY A 120 -16.67 -12.29 1.45
CA GLY A 120 -15.82 -13.34 0.91
C GLY A 120 -15.35 -12.97 -0.48
N ASP A 121 -14.09 -13.31 -0.76
CA ASP A 121 -13.37 -12.96 -1.97
C ASP A 121 -14.26 -13.21 -3.21
N THR A 122 -14.81 -12.16 -3.82
CA THR A 122 -15.59 -12.29 -5.06
C THR A 122 -14.73 -12.70 -6.27
N GLY A 123 -13.44 -13.00 -6.02
CA GLY A 123 -12.48 -13.52 -6.97
C GLY A 123 -11.91 -14.89 -6.61
N GLY A 124 -12.76 -15.91 -6.57
CA GLY A 124 -12.43 -17.28 -6.99
C GLY A 124 -11.53 -18.13 -6.06
N ASP A 125 -12.20 -19.05 -5.39
CA ASP A 125 -11.86 -20.44 -5.02
C ASP A 125 -10.90 -20.79 -3.85
N THR A 126 -11.52 -21.48 -2.89
CA THR A 126 -11.04 -22.35 -1.81
C THR A 126 -10.16 -21.81 -0.67
N GLY A 127 -10.79 -21.61 0.50
CA GLY A 127 -10.16 -21.91 1.79
C GLY A 127 -10.32 -20.86 2.89
N GLY A 128 -11.31 -21.05 3.76
CA GLY A 128 -11.41 -20.38 5.07
C GLY A 128 -11.99 -18.97 5.03
N ASP A 129 -13.23 -18.84 5.51
CA ASP A 129 -13.92 -17.55 5.68
C ASP A 129 -13.26 -16.76 6.83
N THR A 130 -12.19 -16.03 6.53
CA THR A 130 -11.58 -15.04 7.42
C THR A 130 -12.28 -13.68 7.30
N GLY A 131 -13.60 -13.65 7.17
CA GLY A 131 -14.42 -12.46 7.43
C GLY A 131 -13.85 -11.13 6.93
N GLY A 132 -13.47 -11.03 5.65
CA GLY A 132 -12.95 -9.81 5.03
C GLY A 132 -11.58 -9.30 5.54
N ASP A 133 -11.00 -9.93 6.56
CA ASP A 133 -9.76 -9.50 7.20
C ASP A 133 -8.56 -10.20 6.54
N SER A 134 -7.50 -9.46 6.26
CA SER A 134 -6.23 -10.04 5.82
C SER A 134 -5.04 -9.18 6.21
N ALA A 135 -3.89 -9.83 6.39
CA ALA A 135 -2.65 -9.16 6.74
C ALA A 135 -1.52 -9.52 5.78
N LYS A 136 -0.56 -8.61 5.62
CA LYS A 136 0.64 -8.81 4.81
C LYS A 136 1.86 -8.20 5.47
N VAL A 137 3.02 -8.82 5.26
CA VAL A 137 4.31 -8.22 5.61
C VAL A 137 4.83 -7.42 4.43
N TYR A 138 5.40 -6.25 4.67
CA TYR A 138 6.20 -5.51 3.71
C TYR A 138 7.66 -5.58 4.14
N VAL A 139 8.55 -5.98 3.23
CA VAL A 139 9.96 -6.24 3.54
C VAL A 139 10.85 -5.43 2.63
N GLU A 140 11.84 -4.73 3.21
CA GLU A 140 12.78 -3.90 2.46
C GLU A 140 13.70 -4.75 1.62
N VAL A 141 13.83 -4.40 0.34
CA VAL A 141 14.88 -4.92 -0.52
C VAL A 141 16.09 -3.99 -0.42
N PRO A 142 17.23 -4.48 0.11
CA PRO A 142 18.40 -3.65 0.33
C PRO A 142 18.96 -3.09 -1.00
N PRO A 143 19.75 -2.01 -0.97
CA PRO A 143 20.46 -1.52 -2.16
C PRO A 143 21.25 -2.64 -2.87
N GLY A 144 21.14 -2.68 -4.20
CA GLY A 144 21.73 -3.74 -5.01
C GLY A 144 21.16 -5.15 -4.75
N GLY A 145 20.08 -5.27 -3.96
CA GLY A 145 19.35 -6.52 -3.74
C GLY A 145 18.34 -6.81 -4.84
N GLY A 146 17.85 -8.05 -4.85
CA GLY A 146 16.76 -8.52 -5.70
C GLY A 146 15.78 -9.35 -4.90
N ALA A 147 14.82 -9.98 -5.59
CA ALA A 147 13.93 -10.94 -4.95
C ALA A 147 14.69 -12.18 -4.47
N PRO A 148 14.16 -12.92 -3.48
CA PRO A 148 14.77 -14.16 -3.02
C PRO A 148 14.97 -15.17 -4.15
N PRO A 149 15.98 -16.05 -4.08
CA PRO A 149 16.16 -17.12 -5.06
C PRO A 149 14.89 -17.98 -5.23
N GLY A 150 14.54 -18.29 -6.47
CA GLY A 150 13.31 -19.02 -6.83
C GLY A 150 12.05 -18.16 -6.93
N TRP A 151 12.12 -16.87 -6.54
CA TRP A 151 11.00 -15.94 -6.69
C TRP A 151 11.11 -15.22 -8.04
N VAL A 152 10.05 -15.29 -8.84
CA VAL A 152 10.01 -14.66 -10.16
C VAL A 152 9.48 -13.24 -10.01
N ALA A 153 10.37 -12.29 -9.78
CA ALA A 153 10.03 -10.87 -9.80
C ALA A 153 9.84 -10.40 -11.25
N PRO A 154 8.67 -9.85 -11.62
CA PRO A 154 8.45 -9.28 -12.94
C PRO A 154 9.48 -8.19 -13.23
N ARG A 155 9.93 -8.11 -14.49
CA ARG A 155 10.80 -7.03 -14.96
C ARG A 155 10.04 -6.21 -16.00
N PRO A 156 9.20 -5.25 -15.58
CA PRO A 156 8.74 -4.24 -16.51
C PRO A 156 9.97 -3.56 -17.14
N GLY A 157 9.96 -3.32 -18.44
CA GLY A 157 11.13 -2.77 -19.13
C GLY A 157 11.64 -1.46 -18.50
N GLY A 158 12.93 -1.17 -18.70
CA GLY A 158 13.57 0.07 -18.24
C GLY A 158 14.32 -0.04 -16.89
N PRO A 159 14.94 1.07 -16.43
CA PRO A 159 15.73 1.10 -15.20
C PRO A 159 14.80 1.14 -13.97
N LEU A 160 14.41 -0.04 -13.51
CA LEU A 160 13.62 -0.24 -12.30
C LEU A 160 14.49 -0.68 -11.15
N ARG A 161 14.15 -0.23 -9.95
CA ARG A 161 14.75 -0.74 -8.71
C ARG A 161 13.68 -1.36 -7.85
N LEU A 162 13.79 -2.66 -7.57
CA LEU A 162 12.98 -3.31 -6.54
C LEU A 162 13.34 -2.69 -5.17
N ARG A 163 12.32 -2.25 -4.42
CA ARG A 163 12.48 -1.55 -3.13
C ARG A 163 11.87 -2.31 -1.98
N MET A 164 10.80 -3.05 -2.24
CA MET A 164 10.02 -3.71 -1.22
C MET A 164 9.30 -4.92 -1.82
N ILE A 165 9.08 -5.94 -1.00
CA ILE A 165 8.24 -7.09 -1.30
C ILE A 165 7.13 -7.14 -0.26
N GLY A 166 5.88 -7.16 -0.71
CA GLY A 166 4.71 -7.49 0.08
C GLY A 166 4.44 -8.99 0.00
N TYR A 167 4.13 -9.63 1.12
CA TYR A 167 3.68 -11.02 1.15
C TYR A 167 2.44 -11.18 2.04
N GLU A 168 1.36 -11.70 1.47
CA GLU A 168 0.10 -12.00 2.14
C GLU A 168 0.00 -13.50 2.41
N PRO A 169 0.13 -13.95 3.68
CA PRO A 169 0.26 -15.37 4.02
C PRO A 169 -0.92 -16.23 3.57
N ASP A 170 -2.14 -15.82 3.90
CA ASP A 170 -3.35 -16.62 3.64
C ASP A 170 -3.61 -16.86 2.15
N ARG A 171 -3.26 -15.88 1.32
CA ARG A 171 -3.47 -15.94 -0.14
C ARG A 171 -2.22 -16.39 -0.88
N HIS A 172 -1.11 -16.60 -0.17
CA HIS A 172 0.23 -16.77 -0.72
C HIS A 172 0.59 -15.72 -1.80
N ARG A 173 0.01 -14.52 -1.72
CA ARG A 173 0.16 -13.49 -2.75
C ARG A 173 1.45 -12.72 -2.53
N VAL A 174 2.21 -12.54 -3.59
CA VAL A 174 3.46 -11.75 -3.58
C VAL A 174 3.25 -10.46 -4.34
N GLU A 175 3.66 -9.34 -3.78
CA GLU A 175 3.60 -8.03 -4.43
C GLU A 175 5.00 -7.41 -4.48
N TYR A 176 5.45 -7.03 -5.67
CA TYR A 176 6.78 -6.45 -5.87
C TYR A 176 6.66 -4.96 -6.09
N TYR A 177 7.30 -4.15 -5.25
CA TYR A 177 7.27 -2.69 -5.31
C TYR A 177 8.56 -2.14 -5.91
N TYR A 178 8.44 -1.42 -7.00
CA TYR A 178 9.54 -0.83 -7.74
C TYR A 178 9.52 0.69 -7.63
N ARG A 179 10.72 1.27 -7.57
CA ARG A 179 10.90 2.69 -7.86
C ARG A 179 11.14 2.86 -9.35
N LEU A 180 10.40 3.79 -9.96
CA LEU A 180 10.61 4.19 -11.35
C LEU A 180 11.61 5.35 -11.39
N TRP A 181 12.54 5.31 -12.33
CA TRP A 181 13.39 6.47 -12.62
C TRP A 181 12.61 7.57 -13.34
N ARG A 182 11.79 7.15 -14.32
CA ARG A 182 10.90 7.99 -15.10
C ARG A 182 9.67 7.16 -15.46
N LEU A 183 8.49 7.77 -15.36
CA LEU A 183 7.26 7.21 -15.89
C LEU A 183 6.83 8.06 -17.10
N ASP A 184 6.66 7.39 -18.23
CA ASP A 184 6.04 7.95 -19.43
C ASP A 184 4.95 6.99 -19.93
N VAL A 185 4.21 7.41 -20.95
CA VAL A 185 3.09 6.63 -21.49
C VAL A 185 3.55 5.25 -22.01
N PRO A 186 4.66 5.11 -22.76
CA PRO A 186 5.19 3.80 -23.14
C PRO A 186 5.50 2.87 -21.97
N VAL A 187 6.18 3.37 -20.92
CA VAL A 187 6.50 2.57 -19.72
C VAL A 187 5.21 2.16 -18.99
N LEU A 188 4.24 3.08 -18.85
CA LEU A 188 2.95 2.77 -18.24
C LEU A 188 2.17 1.72 -19.05
N ALA A 189 2.19 1.82 -20.38
CA ALA A 189 1.52 0.86 -21.26
C ALA A 189 2.14 -0.55 -21.17
N GLU A 190 3.45 -0.64 -20.97
CA GLU A 190 4.15 -1.91 -20.76
C GLU A 190 3.83 -2.50 -19.38
N LEU A 191 3.82 -1.68 -18.33
CA LEU A 191 3.37 -2.08 -17.00
C LEU A 191 1.96 -2.66 -17.04
N LEU A 192 1.00 -1.95 -17.64
CA LEU A 192 -0.37 -2.41 -17.76
C LEU A 192 -0.51 -3.66 -18.65
N ARG A 193 0.35 -3.83 -19.65
CA ARG A 193 0.40 -5.04 -20.48
C ARG A 193 0.78 -6.28 -19.66
N LEU A 194 1.71 -6.16 -18.71
CA LEU A 194 2.05 -7.25 -17.79
C LEU A 194 0.83 -7.71 -16.97
N GLY A 195 -0.04 -6.76 -16.61
CA GLY A 195 -1.30 -7.01 -15.89
C GLY A 195 -2.49 -7.40 -16.76
N GLY A 196 -2.30 -7.62 -18.07
CA GLY A 196 -3.40 -7.85 -19.01
C GLY A 196 -4.40 -6.67 -19.12
N SER A 197 -4.02 -5.48 -18.63
CA SER A 197 -4.90 -4.32 -18.44
C SER A 197 -4.49 -3.14 -19.34
N ARG A 198 -3.84 -3.42 -20.49
CA ARG A 198 -3.39 -2.38 -21.44
C ARG A 198 -4.52 -1.48 -21.92
N ALA A 199 -5.74 -2.01 -22.04
CA ALA A 199 -6.92 -1.23 -22.42
C ALA A 199 -7.24 -0.10 -21.43
N ALA A 200 -6.84 -0.22 -20.16
CA ALA A 200 -7.04 0.80 -19.13
C ALA A 200 -6.03 1.95 -19.21
N LEU A 201 -5.12 1.99 -20.19
CA LEU A 201 -4.08 3.03 -20.27
C LEU A 201 -4.65 4.44 -20.26
N GLY A 202 -5.63 4.73 -21.12
CA GLY A 202 -6.26 6.05 -21.19
C GLY A 202 -6.90 6.45 -19.86
N ASP A 203 -7.56 5.49 -19.21
CA ASP A 203 -8.22 5.67 -17.92
C ASP A 203 -7.24 5.98 -16.79
N VAL A 204 -6.11 5.27 -16.72
CA VAL A 204 -5.05 5.52 -15.73
C VAL A 204 -4.41 6.89 -15.97
N VAL A 205 -4.10 7.24 -17.22
CA VAL A 205 -3.53 8.55 -17.57
C VAL A 205 -4.48 9.69 -17.17
N ALA A 206 -5.77 9.55 -17.46
CA ALA A 206 -6.79 10.54 -17.10
C ALA A 206 -6.86 10.74 -15.57
N VAL A 207 -6.84 9.66 -14.79
CA VAL A 207 -6.85 9.75 -13.32
C VAL A 207 -5.57 10.42 -12.80
N LEU A 208 -4.39 10.05 -13.28
CA LEU A 208 -3.13 10.67 -12.86
C LEU A 208 -3.09 12.18 -13.16
N ARG A 209 -3.63 12.60 -14.31
CA ARG A 209 -3.76 14.03 -14.67
C ARG A 209 -4.70 14.77 -13.73
N LEU A 210 -5.88 14.22 -13.45
CA LEU A 210 -6.84 14.83 -12.52
C LEU A 210 -6.25 14.98 -11.11
N LEU A 211 -5.54 13.95 -10.62
CA LEU A 211 -4.84 14.01 -9.33
C LEU A 211 -3.79 15.12 -9.30
N ALA A 212 -3.12 15.38 -10.43
CA ALA A 212 -2.16 16.48 -10.59
C ALA A 212 -2.80 17.85 -10.87
N GLY A 213 -4.13 17.97 -10.83
CA GLY A 213 -4.85 19.21 -11.14
C GLY A 213 -4.83 19.59 -12.63
N GLN A 214 -4.58 18.62 -13.52
CA GLN A 214 -4.54 18.79 -14.97
C GLN A 214 -5.83 18.27 -15.63
N PRO A 215 -6.24 18.83 -16.79
CA PRO A 215 -7.41 18.31 -17.52
C PRO A 215 -7.23 16.85 -17.94
N ALA A 216 -8.28 16.02 -17.72
CA ALA A 216 -8.29 14.62 -18.14
C ALA A 216 -8.18 14.48 -19.67
N ASP A 217 -9.03 15.21 -20.39
CA ASP A 217 -9.24 15.11 -21.84
C ASP A 217 -8.33 16.06 -22.65
N GLY A 218 -7.23 16.53 -22.04
CA GLY A 218 -6.23 17.36 -22.72
C GLY A 218 -5.46 16.60 -23.81
N PRO A 219 -4.74 17.31 -24.70
CA PRO A 219 -3.99 16.68 -25.78
C PRO A 219 -3.03 15.60 -25.28
N PRO A 220 -2.63 14.64 -26.14
CA PRO A 220 -1.58 13.69 -25.83
C PRO A 220 -0.35 14.47 -25.37
N GLY A 221 0.07 14.21 -24.14
CA GLY A 221 1.07 15.02 -23.46
C GLY A 221 1.78 14.18 -22.41
N PRO A 222 2.89 14.68 -21.85
CA PRO A 222 3.63 13.96 -20.83
C PRO A 222 2.74 13.65 -19.63
N LEU A 223 3.07 12.57 -18.91
CA LEU A 223 2.49 12.32 -17.60
C LEU A 223 2.94 13.43 -16.62
N PRO A 224 2.17 13.69 -15.55
CA PRO A 224 2.57 14.63 -14.51
C PRO A 224 4.01 14.36 -14.03
N ALA A 225 4.78 15.42 -13.81
CA ALA A 225 6.16 15.30 -13.38
C ALA A 225 6.22 14.97 -11.88
N ALA A 226 6.22 13.68 -11.55
CA ALA A 226 6.32 13.18 -10.18
C ALA A 226 7.28 11.99 -10.09
N ARG A 227 7.71 11.67 -8.86
CA ARG A 227 8.48 10.45 -8.59
C ARG A 227 7.52 9.29 -8.39
N PHE A 228 7.39 8.48 -9.42
CA PHE A 228 6.52 7.31 -9.37
C PHE A 228 7.22 6.07 -8.84
N GLY A 229 6.45 5.24 -8.16
CA GLY A 229 6.70 3.82 -8.04
C GLY A 229 5.61 3.03 -8.77
N CYS A 230 5.82 1.73 -8.86
CA CYS A 230 4.78 0.80 -9.26
C CYS A 230 4.81 -0.45 -8.38
N SER A 231 3.70 -1.16 -8.33
CA SER A 231 3.68 -2.52 -7.81
C SER A 231 3.13 -3.49 -8.83
N VAL A 232 3.60 -4.74 -8.76
CA VAL A 232 3.09 -5.87 -9.53
C VAL A 232 2.81 -7.00 -8.57
N ALA A 233 1.54 -7.39 -8.45
CA ALA A 233 1.12 -8.46 -7.57
C ALA A 233 0.85 -9.75 -8.34
N LEU A 234 1.51 -10.84 -7.93
CA LEU A 234 1.40 -12.16 -8.51
C LEU A 234 0.63 -13.09 -7.58
N ARG A 235 -0.30 -13.86 -8.13
CA ARG A 235 -0.88 -15.04 -7.48
C ARG A 235 -0.04 -16.27 -7.88
N PRO A 236 0.36 -17.15 -6.93
CA PRO A 236 1.14 -18.34 -7.26
C PRO A 236 0.42 -19.35 -8.15
N ALA A 237 -0.91 -19.43 -8.09
CA ALA A 237 -1.69 -20.28 -8.98
C ALA A 237 -1.65 -19.73 -10.41
N ALA A 238 -1.07 -20.52 -11.32
CA ALA A 238 -0.83 -20.15 -12.71
C ALA A 238 -2.14 -19.71 -13.40
N GLY A 239 -2.21 -18.43 -13.78
CA GLY A 239 -3.32 -17.86 -14.56
C GLY A 239 -4.15 -16.79 -13.84
N GLY A 240 -3.89 -16.51 -12.56
CA GLY A 240 -4.57 -15.43 -11.84
C GLY A 240 -4.25 -14.03 -12.42
N PRO A 241 -5.19 -13.07 -12.36
CA PRO A 241 -4.95 -11.73 -12.86
C PRO A 241 -3.80 -11.07 -12.09
N VAL A 242 -2.85 -10.50 -12.84
CA VAL A 242 -1.75 -9.72 -12.28
C VAL A 242 -2.25 -8.31 -12.04
N GLU A 243 -2.23 -7.88 -10.78
CA GLU A 243 -2.55 -6.50 -10.43
C GLU A 243 -1.34 -5.62 -10.63
N VAL A 244 -1.54 -4.49 -11.31
CA VAL A 244 -0.51 -3.48 -11.52
C VAL A 244 -0.99 -2.16 -10.97
N ALA A 245 -0.22 -1.56 -10.08
CA ALA A 245 -0.49 -0.23 -9.57
C ALA A 245 0.65 0.72 -9.91
N VAL A 246 0.32 1.98 -10.19
CA VAL A 246 1.27 3.08 -10.24
C VAL A 246 0.91 4.10 -9.17
N PHE A 247 1.92 4.61 -8.47
CA PHE A 247 1.69 5.48 -7.32
C PHE A 247 2.79 6.52 -7.18
N ALA A 248 2.47 7.64 -6.54
CA ALA A 248 3.41 8.70 -6.20
C ALA A 248 3.07 9.26 -4.82
N ALA A 249 4.05 9.87 -4.16
CA ALA A 249 3.78 10.66 -2.97
C ALA A 249 2.87 11.84 -3.34
N ALA A 250 1.85 12.13 -2.53
CA ALA A 250 0.91 13.20 -2.81
C ALA A 250 1.60 14.57 -2.98
N PRO A 251 2.60 14.94 -2.16
CA PRO A 251 3.36 16.19 -2.36
C PRO A 251 4.09 16.28 -3.69
N ASP A 252 4.56 15.16 -4.22
CA ASP A 252 5.27 15.12 -5.50
C ASP A 252 4.29 15.19 -6.69
N LEU A 253 3.06 14.69 -6.55
CA LEU A 253 2.07 14.64 -7.64
C LEU A 253 1.12 15.85 -7.68
N ALA A 254 0.60 16.24 -6.53
CA ALA A 254 -0.48 17.23 -6.41
C ALA A 254 -0.08 18.48 -5.63
N GLY A 255 1.04 18.43 -4.89
CA GLY A 255 1.49 19.51 -4.02
C GLY A 255 0.85 19.42 -2.62
N ASP A 256 0.23 20.49 -2.15
CA ASP A 256 -0.34 20.51 -0.79
C ASP A 256 -1.61 19.63 -0.64
N ASP A 257 -2.04 19.44 0.60
CA ASP A 257 -3.21 18.61 0.95
C ASP A 257 -4.51 19.15 0.36
N ARG A 258 -4.64 20.48 0.19
CA ARG A 258 -5.83 21.09 -0.40
C ARG A 258 -5.95 20.75 -1.88
N ARG A 259 -4.83 20.87 -2.62
CA ARG A 259 -4.76 20.49 -4.04
C ARG A 259 -4.95 18.99 -4.21
N THR A 260 -4.34 18.18 -3.33
CA THR A 260 -4.55 16.74 -3.31
C THR A 260 -6.03 16.40 -3.14
N ARG A 261 -6.71 16.99 -2.15
CA ARG A 261 -8.14 16.78 -1.91
C ARG A 261 -8.98 17.15 -3.13
N ALA A 262 -8.73 18.32 -3.72
CA ALA A 262 -9.45 18.75 -4.93
C ALA A 262 -9.23 17.79 -6.12
N GLY A 263 -8.01 17.28 -6.31
CA GLY A 263 -7.70 16.29 -7.34
C GLY A 263 -8.41 14.96 -7.10
N VAL A 264 -8.48 14.50 -5.85
CA VAL A 264 -9.24 13.30 -5.48
C VAL A 264 -10.73 13.50 -5.75
N ASP A 265 -11.33 14.60 -5.28
CA ASP A 265 -12.75 14.89 -5.51
C ASP A 265 -13.07 14.95 -7.01
N ALA A 266 -12.21 15.59 -7.82
CA ALA A 266 -12.37 15.64 -9.28
C ALA A 266 -12.36 14.24 -9.93
N VAL A 267 -11.52 13.31 -9.44
CA VAL A 267 -11.52 11.91 -9.90
C VAL A 267 -12.82 11.22 -9.49
N LEU A 268 -13.24 11.36 -8.24
CA LEU A 268 -14.45 10.72 -7.72
C LEU A 268 -15.69 11.18 -8.50
N ASP A 269 -15.85 12.48 -8.69
CA ASP A 269 -16.96 13.08 -9.44
C ASP A 269 -16.96 12.62 -10.90
N ARG A 270 -15.80 12.67 -11.58
CA ARG A 270 -15.68 12.27 -12.99
C ARG A 270 -15.99 10.80 -13.23
N ARG A 271 -15.73 9.95 -12.24
CA ARG A 271 -15.90 8.50 -12.31
C ARG A 271 -17.21 8.00 -11.70
N GLY A 272 -17.95 8.85 -10.98
CA GLY A 272 -19.08 8.42 -10.16
C GLY A 272 -18.65 7.44 -9.06
N TRP A 273 -17.44 7.61 -8.52
CA TRP A 273 -16.91 6.79 -7.43
C TRP A 273 -17.16 7.45 -6.08
N ASP A 274 -17.09 6.67 -5.00
CA ASP A 274 -17.19 7.18 -3.64
C ASP A 274 -16.10 6.60 -2.72
N LEU A 275 -15.72 7.41 -1.73
CA LEU A 275 -14.78 7.08 -0.66
C LEU A 275 -15.27 7.72 0.65
N PRO A 276 -16.33 7.20 1.27
CA PRO A 276 -16.98 7.85 2.41
C PRO A 276 -16.03 7.99 3.61
N GLY A 277 -15.21 6.98 3.89
CA GLY A 277 -14.21 7.03 4.97
C GLY A 277 -13.13 8.09 4.75
N TYR A 278 -12.66 8.25 3.51
CA TYR A 278 -11.71 9.31 3.14
C TYR A 278 -12.33 10.69 3.33
N LYS A 279 -13.55 10.88 2.80
CA LYS A 279 -14.28 12.15 2.90
C LYS A 279 -14.50 12.56 4.35
N LEU A 280 -14.88 11.60 5.20
CA LEU A 280 -15.08 11.81 6.63
C LEU A 280 -13.80 12.26 7.35
N LEU A 281 -12.67 11.57 7.14
CA LEU A 281 -11.42 11.88 7.85
C LEU A 281 -10.71 13.14 7.37
N THR A 282 -11.01 13.58 6.14
CA THR A 282 -10.46 14.79 5.55
C THR A 282 -11.43 15.98 5.63
N ASP A 283 -12.62 15.78 6.22
CA ASP A 283 -13.53 16.87 6.52
C ASP A 283 -13.02 17.66 7.74
N GLY A 284 -12.74 18.94 7.52
CA GLY A 284 -12.26 19.85 8.57
C GLY A 284 -13.26 20.08 9.71
N ALA A 285 -14.54 19.74 9.52
CA ALA A 285 -15.54 19.75 10.58
C ALA A 285 -15.34 18.61 11.58
N VAL A 286 -14.82 17.47 11.12
CA VAL A 286 -14.60 16.26 11.93
C VAL A 286 -13.17 16.21 12.45
N ASN A 287 -12.19 16.57 11.61
CA ASN A 287 -10.77 16.55 11.96
C ASN A 287 -10.19 17.96 11.97
N ARG A 288 -9.95 18.48 13.19
CA ARG A 288 -9.44 19.84 13.41
C ARG A 288 -7.99 20.02 12.93
N SER A 289 -7.23 18.92 12.84
CA SER A 289 -5.94 18.89 12.18
C SER A 289 -6.12 18.37 10.75
N ALA A 290 -5.64 19.12 9.75
CA ALA A 290 -5.68 18.64 8.38
C ALA A 290 -4.86 17.33 8.27
N PRO A 291 -5.46 16.19 7.88
CA PRO A 291 -4.70 14.97 7.65
C PRO A 291 -3.73 15.17 6.49
N ARG A 292 -2.56 14.54 6.57
CA ARG A 292 -1.54 14.63 5.53
C ARG A 292 -1.70 13.49 4.52
N HIS A 293 -1.86 13.83 3.25
CA HIS A 293 -1.89 12.84 2.19
C HIS A 293 -0.49 12.26 1.99
N GLY A 294 -0.38 10.94 2.12
CA GLY A 294 0.87 10.20 1.96
C GLY A 294 1.06 9.81 0.50
N MET A 295 0.35 8.77 0.06
CA MET A 295 0.48 8.17 -1.26
C MET A 295 -0.81 8.28 -2.07
N LEU A 296 -0.69 8.56 -3.37
CA LEU A 296 -1.78 8.47 -4.34
C LEU A 296 -1.45 7.38 -5.35
N GLY A 297 -2.40 6.52 -5.66
CA GLY A 297 -2.17 5.39 -6.56
C GLY A 297 -3.38 5.02 -7.41
N VAL A 298 -3.09 4.45 -8.56
CA VAL A 298 -4.10 3.87 -9.46
C VAL A 298 -3.71 2.43 -9.73
N ALA A 299 -4.56 1.50 -9.31
CA ALA A 299 -4.41 0.07 -9.58
C ALA A 299 -5.26 -0.33 -10.79
N ALA A 300 -4.79 -1.30 -11.56
CA ALA A 300 -5.48 -1.89 -12.69
C ALA A 300 -5.48 -3.43 -12.57
N VAL A 301 -6.66 -4.04 -12.68
CA VAL A 301 -6.88 -5.48 -12.63
C VAL A 301 -8.01 -5.85 -13.59
N GLY A 302 -7.75 -6.77 -14.51
CA GLY A 302 -8.78 -7.27 -15.43
C GLY A 302 -9.49 -6.16 -16.22
N GLY A 303 -8.75 -5.11 -16.61
CA GLY A 303 -9.29 -3.96 -17.33
C GLY A 303 -10.09 -2.96 -16.49
N ARG A 304 -10.31 -3.22 -15.20
CA ARG A 304 -10.89 -2.25 -14.25
C ARG A 304 -9.78 -1.49 -13.55
N ILE A 305 -10.06 -0.26 -13.15
CA ILE A 305 -9.14 0.54 -12.35
C ILE A 305 -9.76 0.93 -11.01
N ALA A 306 -8.90 1.17 -10.02
CA ALA A 306 -9.28 1.70 -8.72
C ALA A 306 -8.27 2.77 -8.27
N LEU A 307 -8.79 3.86 -7.73
CA LEU A 307 -8.01 4.86 -7.00
C LEU A 307 -7.73 4.37 -5.56
N SER A 308 -6.49 4.53 -5.11
CA SER A 308 -6.05 4.40 -3.71
C SER A 308 -5.51 5.72 -3.17
N VAL A 309 -5.93 6.11 -1.97
CA VAL A 309 -5.49 7.34 -1.29
C VAL A 309 -4.99 7.00 0.11
N GLY A 310 -3.71 7.29 0.38
CA GLY A 310 -3.05 7.12 1.66
C GLY A 310 -3.10 8.39 2.51
N LEU A 311 -3.40 8.27 3.80
CA LEU A 311 -3.40 9.35 4.78
C LEU A 311 -2.51 8.97 5.97
N SER A 312 -1.61 9.86 6.35
CA SER A 312 -0.97 9.84 7.67
C SER A 312 -1.96 10.38 8.69
N ALA A 313 -2.12 9.68 9.81
CA ALA A 313 -2.97 10.14 10.92
C ALA A 313 -2.25 11.11 11.86
N SER A 314 -1.16 11.75 11.42
CA SER A 314 -0.52 12.80 12.21
C SER A 314 -1.44 14.02 12.31
N GLY A 315 -2.16 14.12 13.42
CA GLY A 315 -2.70 15.39 13.86
C GLY A 315 -1.54 16.24 14.37
N ALA A 316 -1.43 17.49 13.91
CA ALA A 316 -0.58 18.48 14.56
C ALA A 316 -0.95 18.51 16.05
N GLY A 317 0.00 18.08 16.89
CA GLY A 317 -0.08 18.25 18.34
C GLY A 317 -0.06 19.72 18.75
#